data_AF-A0A386H9Q4-F1
#
_entry.id   AF-A0A386H9Q4-F1
#
_cell.length_a   1.000
_cell.length_b   1.000
_cell.length_c   1.000
_cell.angle_alpha   90.00
_cell.angle_beta   90.00
_cell.angle_gamma   90.00
#
_symmetry.space_group_name_H-M   'P 1'
#
loop_
_entity.id
_entity.type
_entity.pdbx_description
1 polymer ?
#
loop_
_entity_poly.entity_id
_entity_poly.type
_entity_poly.pdbx_seq_one_letter_code
_entity_poly.pdbx_strand_id
1 'polypeptide(L)'
;MKAYQRDFIEFALNKQVLKFGEFTLKSGRISPYFFNAGLFNTGLDLAKLGRFYAAALMDCGVEFDLLFGPAYKGIPIATTAAVALAEHHGRDVPYCFNRKEAKNHGEGGSLVGSPLKGRVMLVDDVITAGTAIRESMEIINAQGATLAGVMISLDRQERGRGEISAIQEVEHDYHCKVIAIVTLNDVIRYLEEKPEMAAHLTAVRQYREQYGV
;
A
#
# COMPACT_ATOMS: atom_id res chain seq x y z
N MET A 1 8.18 11.78 -11.81
CA MET A 1 6.97 11.05 -11.36
C MET A 1 5.93 11.09 -12.48
N LYS A 2 5.06 10.08 -12.57
CA LYS A 2 3.92 10.04 -13.49
C LYS A 2 2.78 10.93 -12.98
N ALA A 3 1.84 11.30 -13.85
CA ALA A 3 0.73 12.20 -13.50
C ALA A 3 -0.09 11.67 -12.30
N TYR A 4 -0.49 10.39 -12.32
CA TYR A 4 -1.27 9.79 -11.22
C TYR A 4 -0.53 9.81 -9.87
N GLN A 5 0.81 9.78 -9.88
CA GLN A 5 1.61 9.83 -8.66
C GLN A 5 1.57 11.24 -8.04
N ARG A 6 1.66 12.27 -8.88
CA ARG A 6 1.50 13.67 -8.44
C ARG A 6 0.10 13.90 -7.88
N ASP A 7 -0.92 13.49 -8.64
CA ASP A 7 -2.32 13.63 -8.26
C ASP A 7 -2.62 12.88 -6.94
N PHE A 8 -1.98 11.74 -6.72
CA PHE A 8 -2.09 11.00 -5.45
C PHE A 8 -1.49 11.77 -4.27
N ILE A 9 -0.32 12.40 -4.43
CA ILE A 9 0.29 13.23 -3.38
C ILE A 9 -0.62 14.42 -3.05
N GLU A 10 -1.10 15.13 -4.07
CA GLU A 10 -2.02 16.27 -3.90
C GLU A 10 -3.32 15.82 -3.22
N PHE A 11 -3.89 14.69 -3.64
CA PHE A 11 -5.06 14.11 -3.01
C PHE A 11 -4.82 13.75 -1.54
N ALA A 12 -3.69 13.11 -1.22
CA ALA A 12 -3.34 12.75 0.14
C ALA A 12 -3.12 13.98 1.04
N LEU A 13 -2.51 15.05 0.52
CA LEU A 13 -2.35 16.32 1.24
C LEU A 13 -3.71 16.99 1.49
N ASN A 14 -4.55 17.09 0.46
CA ASN A 14 -5.88 17.71 0.56
C ASN A 14 -6.79 16.99 1.56
N LYS A 15 -6.65 15.67 1.68
CA LYS A 15 -7.38 14.84 2.65
C LYS A 15 -6.68 14.70 3.99
N GLN A 16 -5.57 15.41 4.17
CA GLN A 16 -4.73 15.33 5.36
C GLN A 16 -4.27 13.90 5.71
N VAL A 17 -4.25 13.01 4.71
CA VAL A 17 -3.69 11.66 4.82
C VAL A 17 -2.18 11.75 4.90
N LEU A 18 -1.57 12.58 4.04
CA LEU A 18 -0.17 12.99 4.16
C LEU A 18 -0.13 14.31 4.93
N LYS A 19 0.61 14.32 6.04
CA LYS A 19 0.84 15.52 6.87
C LYS A 19 2.33 15.75 7.05
N PHE A 20 2.71 17.01 7.18
CA PHE A 20 4.05 17.43 7.61
C PHE A 20 3.98 18.07 8.99
N GLY A 21 4.99 17.84 9.81
CA GLY A 21 4.99 18.18 11.24
C GLY A 21 5.86 17.19 12.03
N GLU A 22 5.74 17.18 13.35
CA GLU A 22 6.51 16.26 14.19
C GLU A 22 5.65 15.06 14.60
N PHE A 23 6.08 13.85 14.22
CA PHE A 23 5.33 12.62 14.48
C PHE A 23 6.21 11.52 15.07
N THR A 24 5.78 10.94 16.20
CA THR A 24 6.42 9.75 16.76
C THR A 24 5.90 8.49 16.07
N LEU A 25 6.76 7.80 15.34
CA LEU A 25 6.41 6.53 14.68
C LEU A 25 6.37 5.37 15.68
N LYS A 26 5.79 4.23 15.25
CA LYS A 26 5.78 2.99 16.05
C LYS A 26 7.20 2.51 16.42
N SER A 27 8.21 2.89 15.64
CA SER A 27 9.63 2.62 15.92
C SER A 27 10.22 3.52 17.01
N GLY A 28 9.51 4.55 17.47
CA GLY A 28 10.00 5.59 18.37
C GLY A 28 10.73 6.74 17.67
N ARG A 29 10.94 6.66 16.34
CA ARG A 29 11.57 7.73 15.56
C ARG A 29 10.66 8.95 15.47
N ILE A 30 11.27 10.13 15.46
CA ILE A 30 10.59 11.39 15.16
C ILE A 30 10.67 11.62 13.64
N SER A 31 9.52 11.59 12.98
CA SER A 31 9.39 11.77 11.54
C SER A 31 8.82 13.15 11.21
N PRO A 32 9.35 13.85 10.19
CA PRO A 32 8.85 15.16 9.76
C PRO A 32 7.55 15.05 8.94
N TYR A 33 7.08 13.82 8.68
CA TYR A 33 5.87 13.54 7.94
C TYR A 33 5.18 12.28 8.45
N PHE A 34 3.87 12.21 8.24
CA PHE A 34 3.07 11.04 8.57
C PHE A 34 2.06 10.75 7.48
N PHE A 35 1.85 9.47 7.21
CA PHE A 35 0.90 8.99 6.22
C PHE A 35 -0.12 8.09 6.91
N ASN A 36 -1.39 8.50 6.91
CA ASN A 36 -2.50 7.76 7.51
C ASN A 36 -3.62 7.53 6.50
N ALA A 37 -3.57 6.41 5.79
CA ALA A 37 -4.59 6.03 4.81
C ALA A 37 -6.00 5.91 5.42
N GLY A 38 -6.13 5.74 6.74
CA GLY A 38 -7.42 5.70 7.41
C GLY A 38 -8.22 7.01 7.33
N LEU A 39 -7.62 8.11 6.89
CA LEU A 39 -8.31 9.36 6.60
C LEU A 39 -8.94 9.42 5.20
N PHE A 40 -8.70 8.42 4.34
CA PHE A 40 -9.53 8.19 3.15
C PHE A 40 -10.83 7.48 3.56
N ASN A 41 -11.73 8.23 4.18
CA ASN A 41 -12.87 7.69 4.93
C ASN A 41 -14.25 8.10 4.39
N THR A 42 -14.31 8.73 3.22
CA THR A 42 -15.56 9.02 2.51
C THR A 42 -15.67 8.22 1.20
N GLY A 43 -16.88 8.11 0.64
CA GLY A 43 -17.09 7.38 -0.62
C GLY A 43 -16.29 7.93 -1.80
N LEU A 44 -16.14 9.27 -1.89
CA LEU A 44 -15.30 9.89 -2.92
C LEU A 44 -13.82 9.60 -2.69
N ASP A 45 -13.40 9.47 -1.43
CA ASP A 45 -12.01 9.16 -1.12
C ASP A 45 -11.66 7.74 -1.53
N LEU A 46 -12.54 6.77 -1.21
CA LEU A 46 -12.38 5.39 -1.65
C LEU A 46 -12.38 5.29 -3.18
N ALA A 47 -13.32 5.94 -3.87
CA ALA A 47 -13.37 5.93 -5.32
C ALA A 47 -12.07 6.44 -5.96
N LYS A 48 -11.52 7.55 -5.44
CA LYS A 48 -10.21 8.07 -5.89
C LYS A 48 -9.06 7.13 -5.53
N LEU A 49 -9.03 6.62 -4.30
CA LEU A 49 -8.01 5.68 -3.85
C LEU A 49 -7.94 4.45 -4.75
N GLY A 50 -9.10 3.84 -5.06
CA GLY A 50 -9.18 2.69 -5.96
C GLY A 50 -8.62 2.98 -7.35
N ARG A 51 -8.91 4.16 -7.90
CA ARG A 51 -8.35 4.61 -9.19
C ARG A 51 -6.83 4.73 -9.15
N PHE A 52 -6.25 5.24 -8.05
CA PHE A 52 -4.80 5.34 -7.91
C PHE A 52 -4.14 3.98 -7.77
N TYR A 53 -4.72 3.05 -7.00
CA TYR A 53 -4.25 1.66 -6.94
C TYR A 53 -4.36 0.98 -8.31
N ALA A 54 -5.49 1.10 -9.00
CA ALA A 54 -5.69 0.52 -10.32
C ALA A 54 -4.71 1.08 -11.36
N ALA A 55 -4.47 2.39 -11.37
CA ALA A 55 -3.47 3.01 -12.23
C ALA A 55 -2.06 2.46 -11.98
N ALA A 56 -1.64 2.36 -10.71
CA ALA A 56 -0.34 1.79 -10.35
C ALA A 56 -0.23 0.30 -10.70
N LEU A 57 -1.32 -0.47 -10.52
CA LEU A 57 -1.38 -1.89 -10.88
C LEU A 57 -1.25 -2.10 -12.40
N MET A 58 -1.88 -1.26 -13.21
CA MET A 58 -1.74 -1.33 -14.66
C MET A 58 -0.37 -0.85 -15.14
N ASP A 59 0.27 0.05 -14.41
CA ASP A 59 1.56 0.64 -14.74
C ASP A 59 2.76 -0.27 -14.40
N CYS A 60 2.63 -1.11 -13.37
CA CYS A 60 3.75 -1.89 -12.83
C CYS A 60 4.21 -3.07 -13.72
N GLY A 61 3.39 -3.48 -14.69
CA GLY A 61 3.68 -4.62 -15.58
C GLY A 61 3.76 -5.97 -14.86
N VAL A 62 3.26 -6.08 -13.63
CA VAL A 62 3.16 -7.36 -12.90
C VAL A 62 1.83 -8.02 -13.25
N GLU A 63 1.92 -9.23 -13.76
CA GLU A 63 0.75 -10.04 -14.07
C GLU A 63 0.20 -10.74 -12.82
N PHE A 64 -1.11 -10.64 -12.61
CA PHE A 64 -1.82 -11.24 -11.48
C PHE A 64 -3.23 -11.67 -11.87
N ASP A 65 -3.74 -12.68 -11.16
CA ASP A 65 -5.02 -13.33 -11.42
C ASP A 65 -6.09 -12.94 -10.39
N LEU A 66 -5.69 -12.43 -9.22
CA LEU A 66 -6.59 -12.10 -8.11
C LEU A 66 -6.01 -10.98 -7.23
N LEU A 67 -6.87 -10.09 -6.73
CA LEU A 67 -6.53 -9.11 -5.69
C LEU A 67 -6.86 -9.65 -4.29
N PHE A 68 -5.88 -9.64 -3.39
CA PHE A 68 -6.07 -10.04 -2.00
C PHE A 68 -5.87 -8.86 -1.03
N GLY A 69 -6.86 -8.59 -0.19
CA GLY A 69 -6.80 -7.53 0.82
C GLY A 69 -6.78 -8.09 2.25
N PRO A 70 -5.69 -7.95 3.02
CA PRO A 70 -5.66 -8.43 4.41
C PRO A 70 -6.64 -7.68 5.32
N ALA A 71 -7.28 -8.42 6.22
CA ALA A 71 -8.15 -7.82 7.22
C ALA A 71 -7.37 -6.93 8.21
N TYR A 72 -7.82 -5.70 8.51
CA TYR A 72 -9.06 -5.06 8.04
C TYR A 72 -8.84 -4.04 6.92
N LYS A 73 -7.67 -3.40 6.90
CA LYS A 73 -7.40 -2.23 6.05
C LYS A 73 -7.34 -2.57 4.56
N GLY A 74 -6.84 -3.75 4.21
CA GLY A 74 -6.77 -4.22 2.83
C GLY A 74 -8.14 -4.52 2.22
N ILE A 75 -9.17 -4.77 3.04
CA ILE A 75 -10.53 -5.08 2.55
C ILE A 75 -11.09 -3.94 1.69
N PRO A 76 -11.29 -2.72 2.21
CA PRO A 76 -11.82 -1.62 1.40
C PRO A 76 -10.91 -1.27 0.23
N ILE A 77 -9.58 -1.41 0.38
CA ILE A 77 -8.59 -1.14 -0.68
C ILE A 77 -8.76 -2.13 -1.83
N ALA A 78 -8.79 -3.43 -1.56
CA ALA A 78 -9.01 -4.48 -2.55
C ALA A 78 -10.35 -4.31 -3.26
N THR A 79 -11.42 -4.02 -2.50
CA THR A 79 -12.74 -3.76 -3.07
C THR A 79 -12.72 -2.59 -4.03
N THR A 80 -12.22 -1.41 -3.62
CA THR A 80 -12.25 -0.24 -4.50
C THR A 80 -11.26 -0.32 -5.66
N ALA A 81 -10.14 -1.03 -5.51
CA ALA A 81 -9.18 -1.26 -6.59
C ALA A 81 -9.74 -2.21 -7.64
N ALA A 82 -10.42 -3.29 -7.23
CA ALA A 82 -11.10 -4.21 -8.15
C ALA A 82 -12.19 -3.49 -8.96
N VAL A 83 -13.02 -2.68 -8.30
CA VAL A 83 -14.03 -1.84 -8.97
C VAL A 83 -13.37 -0.89 -9.99
N ALA A 84 -12.30 -0.21 -9.60
CA ALA A 84 -11.62 0.73 -10.48
C ALA A 84 -10.92 0.06 -11.68
N LEU A 85 -10.38 -1.15 -11.51
CA LEU A 85 -9.84 -1.95 -12.62
C LEU A 85 -10.92 -2.27 -13.66
N ALA A 86 -12.12 -2.65 -13.21
CA ALA A 86 -13.24 -2.93 -14.11
C ALA A 86 -13.71 -1.64 -14.83
N GLU A 87 -14.00 -0.57 -14.07
CA GLU A 87 -14.60 0.66 -14.62
C GLU A 87 -13.65 1.47 -15.52
N HIS A 88 -12.36 1.52 -15.18
CA HIS A 88 -11.40 2.42 -15.84
C HIS A 88 -10.38 1.72 -16.74
N HIS A 89 -10.21 0.40 -16.57
CA HIS A 89 -9.19 -0.36 -17.30
C HIS A 89 -9.76 -1.59 -18.03
N GLY A 90 -11.08 -1.84 -17.96
CA GLY A 90 -11.70 -2.98 -18.62
C GLY A 90 -11.20 -4.34 -18.12
N ARG A 91 -10.62 -4.40 -16.91
CA ARG A 91 -10.13 -5.62 -16.28
C ARG A 91 -11.05 -6.03 -15.14
N ASP A 92 -11.87 -7.05 -15.39
CA ASP A 92 -12.66 -7.71 -14.36
C ASP A 92 -11.79 -8.72 -13.60
N VAL A 93 -11.32 -8.34 -12.41
CA VAL A 93 -10.39 -9.14 -11.61
C VAL A 93 -11.07 -9.69 -10.36
N PRO A 94 -10.99 -11.01 -10.09
CA PRO A 94 -11.40 -11.62 -8.83
C PRO A 94 -10.79 -10.91 -7.61
N TYR A 95 -11.54 -10.81 -6.51
CA TYR A 95 -11.02 -10.31 -5.25
C TYR A 95 -11.28 -11.29 -4.10
N CYS A 96 -10.39 -11.29 -3.11
CA CYS A 96 -10.50 -12.11 -1.91
C CYS A 96 -9.97 -11.33 -0.69
N PHE A 97 -10.48 -11.63 0.49
CA PHE A 97 -9.92 -11.16 1.75
C PHE A 97 -10.13 -12.20 2.85
N ASN A 98 -9.31 -12.14 3.90
CA ASN A 98 -9.47 -13.02 5.05
C ASN A 98 -10.36 -12.43 6.15
N ARG A 99 -10.83 -13.29 7.05
CA ARG A 99 -11.37 -12.96 8.36
C ARG A 99 -10.30 -13.28 9.41
N LYS A 100 -10.27 -12.52 10.51
CA LYS A 100 -9.39 -12.83 11.65
C LYS A 100 -9.82 -14.11 12.39
N GLU A 101 -11.12 -14.41 12.38
CA GLU A 101 -11.68 -15.61 12.99
C GLU A 101 -12.51 -16.40 11.96
N ALA A 102 -12.36 -17.72 11.97
CA ALA A 102 -13.14 -18.59 11.10
C ALA A 102 -14.60 -18.60 11.54
N LYS A 103 -15.54 -18.67 10.59
CA LYS A 103 -16.95 -18.88 10.94
C LYS A 103 -17.21 -20.37 11.20
N ASN A 104 -17.91 -20.66 12.29
CA ASN A 104 -18.36 -22.02 12.63
C ASN A 104 -19.69 -22.42 11.94
N HIS A 105 -20.20 -21.61 11.01
CA HIS A 105 -21.51 -21.77 10.35
C HIS A 105 -21.55 -21.10 8.96
N GLY A 106 -22.44 -21.55 8.06
CA GLY A 106 -22.53 -21.09 6.67
C GLY A 106 -21.50 -21.77 5.75
N GLU A 107 -20.99 -21.07 4.72
CA GLU A 107 -19.89 -21.55 3.86
C GLU A 107 -18.56 -21.82 4.62
N GLY A 108 -18.50 -21.52 5.92
CA GLY A 108 -17.35 -21.80 6.76
C GLY A 108 -16.10 -21.01 6.38
N GLY A 109 -14.97 -21.37 6.98
CA GLY A 109 -13.65 -20.87 6.60
C GLY A 109 -13.32 -19.45 7.03
N SER A 110 -12.13 -19.01 6.60
CA SER A 110 -11.53 -17.73 6.93
C SER A 110 -11.40 -16.79 5.73
N LEU A 111 -11.95 -17.13 4.56
CA LEU A 111 -11.88 -16.34 3.33
C LEU A 111 -13.25 -15.84 2.89
N VAL A 112 -13.27 -14.70 2.20
CA VAL A 112 -14.46 -14.09 1.60
C VAL A 112 -14.11 -13.58 0.21
N GLY A 113 -15.02 -13.79 -0.75
CA GLY A 113 -14.82 -13.45 -2.15
C GLY A 113 -14.49 -14.69 -2.97
N SER A 114 -13.69 -14.52 -4.03
CA SER A 114 -13.30 -15.60 -4.91
C SER A 114 -12.34 -16.59 -4.23
N PRO A 115 -12.27 -17.85 -4.70
CA PRO A 115 -11.24 -18.80 -4.25
C PRO A 115 -9.84 -18.22 -4.43
N LEU A 116 -9.01 -18.32 -3.39
CA LEU A 116 -7.64 -17.82 -3.40
C LEU A 116 -6.74 -18.78 -4.19
N LYS A 117 -6.60 -18.56 -5.49
CA LYS A 117 -5.83 -19.41 -6.41
C LYS A 117 -5.08 -18.57 -7.46
N GLY A 118 -4.05 -19.15 -8.05
CA GLY A 118 -3.23 -18.48 -9.07
C GLY A 118 -2.27 -17.45 -8.46
N ARG A 119 -1.93 -16.43 -9.25
CA ARG A 119 -0.99 -15.36 -8.89
C ARG A 119 -1.73 -14.24 -8.18
N VAL A 120 -1.46 -14.08 -6.90
CA VAL A 120 -2.16 -13.14 -6.01
C VAL A 120 -1.39 -11.83 -5.92
N MET A 121 -2.06 -10.73 -6.21
CA MET A 121 -1.58 -9.39 -5.91
C MET A 121 -2.17 -8.94 -4.58
N LEU A 122 -1.32 -8.83 -3.56
CA LEU A 122 -1.73 -8.36 -2.23
C LEU A 122 -1.81 -6.83 -2.24
N VAL A 123 -2.88 -6.23 -1.75
CA VAL A 123 -3.01 -4.77 -1.62
C VAL A 123 -3.13 -4.34 -0.16
N ASP A 124 -2.32 -3.37 0.27
CA ASP A 124 -2.35 -2.83 1.64
C ASP A 124 -2.04 -1.33 1.65
N ASP A 125 -2.16 -0.66 2.81
CA ASP A 125 -1.90 0.78 2.91
C ASP A 125 -0.40 1.13 2.91
N VAL A 126 0.33 0.74 3.95
CA VAL A 126 1.76 1.00 4.15
C VAL A 126 2.41 -0.18 4.88
N ILE A 127 3.60 -0.58 4.45
CA ILE A 127 4.38 -1.59 5.17
C ILE A 127 5.14 -0.91 6.30
N THR A 128 4.87 -1.34 7.54
CA THR A 128 5.59 -0.87 8.74
C THR A 128 6.62 -1.89 9.22
N ALA A 129 6.15 -3.07 9.65
CA ALA A 129 7.00 -4.16 10.15
C ALA A 129 6.72 -5.49 9.43
N GLY A 130 6.09 -5.44 8.25
CA GLY A 130 5.74 -6.61 7.44
C GLY A 130 4.70 -7.57 8.03
N THR A 131 4.22 -7.39 9.27
CA THR A 131 3.36 -8.37 9.96
C THR A 131 2.10 -8.75 9.18
N ALA A 132 1.37 -7.78 8.60
CA ALA A 132 0.18 -8.07 7.80
C ALA A 132 0.50 -8.89 6.54
N ILE A 133 1.68 -8.66 5.93
CA ILE A 133 2.15 -9.42 4.79
C ILE A 133 2.48 -10.85 5.21
N ARG A 134 3.17 -11.05 6.34
CA ARG A 134 3.52 -12.39 6.84
C ARG A 134 2.27 -13.25 7.09
N GLU A 135 1.29 -12.69 7.79
CA GLU A 135 0.00 -13.38 8.04
C GLU A 135 -0.71 -13.72 6.72
N SER A 136 -0.67 -12.80 5.74
CA SER A 136 -1.27 -13.03 4.42
C SER A 136 -0.55 -14.13 3.64
N MET A 137 0.77 -14.21 3.77
CA MET A 137 1.57 -15.24 3.10
C MET A 137 1.28 -16.63 3.64
N GLU A 138 1.07 -16.78 4.96
CA GLU A 138 0.60 -18.05 5.54
C GLU A 138 -0.72 -18.50 4.91
N ILE A 139 -1.66 -17.56 4.72
CA ILE A 139 -2.97 -17.82 4.12
C ILE A 139 -2.84 -18.18 2.63
N ILE A 140 -2.07 -17.40 1.86
CA ILE A 140 -1.83 -17.63 0.42
C ILE A 140 -1.19 -19.00 0.19
N ASN A 141 -0.14 -19.33 0.96
CA ASN A 141 0.55 -20.61 0.88
C ASN A 141 -0.35 -21.78 1.28
N ALA A 142 -1.17 -21.62 2.33
CA ALA A 142 -2.12 -22.65 2.76
C ALA A 142 -3.19 -22.98 1.70
N GLN A 143 -3.45 -22.07 0.77
CA GLN A 143 -4.37 -22.30 -0.35
C GLN A 143 -3.66 -22.77 -1.64
N GLY A 144 -2.34 -22.91 -1.63
CA GLY A 144 -1.54 -23.30 -2.80
C GLY A 144 -1.47 -22.22 -3.89
N ALA A 145 -1.76 -20.96 -3.53
CA ALA A 145 -1.60 -19.81 -4.43
C ALA A 145 -0.16 -19.26 -4.35
N THR A 146 0.22 -18.41 -5.30
CA THR A 146 1.54 -17.76 -5.32
C THR A 146 1.40 -16.26 -5.20
N LEU A 147 2.35 -15.60 -4.54
CA LEU A 147 2.37 -14.14 -4.45
C LEU A 147 2.99 -13.56 -5.73
N ALA A 148 2.21 -12.78 -6.49
CA ALA A 148 2.68 -12.03 -7.66
C ALA A 148 3.46 -10.78 -7.25
N GLY A 149 3.00 -10.13 -6.18
CA GLY A 149 3.55 -8.90 -5.64
C GLY A 149 2.67 -8.30 -4.55
N VAL A 150 3.15 -7.21 -3.97
CA VAL A 150 2.43 -6.41 -2.98
C VAL A 150 2.29 -5.00 -3.53
N MET A 151 1.10 -4.42 -3.53
CA MET A 151 0.83 -3.04 -3.90
C MET A 151 0.46 -2.21 -2.67
N ILE A 152 1.15 -1.10 -2.45
CA ILE A 152 0.93 -0.19 -1.32
C ILE A 152 0.78 1.27 -1.76
N SER A 153 0.26 2.12 -0.88
CA SER A 153 0.11 3.55 -1.14
C SER A 153 1.45 4.28 -1.15
N LEU A 154 2.27 4.07 -0.12
CA LEU A 154 3.52 4.79 0.10
C LEU A 154 4.64 3.86 0.54
N ASP A 155 5.72 3.85 -0.23
CA ASP A 155 7.02 3.36 0.22
C ASP A 155 7.79 4.50 0.91
N ARG A 156 8.05 4.33 2.22
CA ARG A 156 8.76 5.31 3.05
C ARG A 156 10.27 5.32 2.82
N GLN A 157 10.82 4.32 2.13
CA GLN A 157 12.23 4.15 1.82
C GLN A 157 13.14 4.38 3.02
N GLU A 158 12.76 3.81 4.17
CA GLU A 158 13.46 3.95 5.43
C GLU A 158 13.83 2.58 6.01
N ARG A 159 14.97 2.50 6.69
CA ARG A 159 15.45 1.30 7.38
C ARG A 159 14.40 0.78 8.37
N GLY A 160 14.23 -0.53 8.43
CA GLY A 160 13.44 -1.21 9.45
C GLY A 160 14.17 -1.21 10.80
N ARG A 161 14.25 -2.38 11.45
CA ARG A 161 15.07 -2.56 12.64
C ARG A 161 16.56 -2.78 12.31
N GLY A 162 16.86 -3.29 11.12
CA GLY A 162 18.21 -3.53 10.62
C GLY A 162 18.64 -2.52 9.55
N GLU A 163 19.52 -2.95 8.65
CA GLU A 163 20.09 -2.10 7.59
C GLU A 163 19.20 -1.95 6.35
N ILE A 164 18.23 -2.85 6.16
CA ILE A 164 17.29 -2.82 5.03
C ILE A 164 15.92 -2.32 5.49
N SER A 165 15.11 -1.83 4.54
CA SER A 165 13.71 -1.46 4.81
C SER A 165 12.83 -2.69 5.05
N ALA A 166 11.68 -2.48 5.71
CA ALA A 166 10.66 -3.52 5.85
C ALA A 166 10.12 -4.01 4.50
N ILE A 167 10.23 -3.19 3.44
CA ILE A 167 9.88 -3.58 2.08
C ILE A 167 10.93 -4.53 1.50
N GLN A 168 12.21 -4.19 1.60
CA GLN A 168 13.31 -5.06 1.16
C GLN A 168 13.32 -6.39 1.93
N GLU A 169 12.96 -6.40 3.22
CA GLU A 169 12.74 -7.63 3.99
C GLU A 169 11.64 -8.50 3.35
N VAL A 170 10.49 -7.91 3.02
CA VAL A 170 9.37 -8.61 2.36
C VAL A 170 9.75 -9.13 0.98
N GLU A 171 10.45 -8.34 0.16
CA GLU A 171 10.90 -8.75 -1.17
C GLU A 171 11.88 -9.92 -1.10
N HIS A 172 12.81 -9.89 -0.14
CA HIS A 172 13.78 -10.95 0.08
C HIS A 172 13.13 -12.24 0.60
N ASP A 173 12.33 -12.14 1.66
CA ASP A 173 11.75 -13.29 2.35
C ASP A 173 10.70 -14.02 1.50
N TYR A 174 9.99 -13.29 0.63
CA TYR A 174 8.89 -13.83 -0.17
C TYR A 174 9.15 -13.85 -1.67
N HIS A 175 10.36 -13.48 -2.11
CA HIS A 175 10.76 -13.45 -3.52
C HIS A 175 9.74 -12.76 -4.44
N CYS A 176 9.21 -11.63 -3.95
CA CYS A 176 8.16 -10.87 -4.61
C CYS A 176 8.62 -9.44 -4.89
N LYS A 177 7.85 -8.71 -5.71
CA LYS A 177 8.02 -7.27 -5.86
C LYS A 177 7.04 -6.52 -4.97
N VAL A 178 7.52 -5.51 -4.26
CA VAL A 178 6.66 -4.52 -3.63
C VAL A 178 6.59 -3.30 -4.54
N ILE A 179 5.37 -2.90 -4.85
CA ILE A 179 5.04 -1.78 -5.72
C ILE A 179 4.35 -0.72 -4.86
N ALA A 180 4.73 0.53 -5.04
CA ALA A 180 4.08 1.64 -4.36
C ALA A 180 3.50 2.63 -5.38
N ILE A 181 2.34 3.23 -5.06
CA ILE A 181 1.81 4.35 -5.85
C ILE A 181 2.84 5.48 -5.85
N VAL A 182 3.39 5.80 -4.68
CA VAL A 182 4.46 6.79 -4.50
C VAL A 182 5.53 6.32 -3.55
N THR A 183 6.74 6.85 -3.74
CA THR A 183 7.88 6.64 -2.85
C THR A 183 8.22 7.92 -2.09
N LEU A 184 9.05 7.84 -1.05
CA LEU A 184 9.63 9.02 -0.39
C LEU A 184 10.34 9.93 -1.40
N ASN A 185 11.03 9.36 -2.39
CA ASN A 185 11.66 10.14 -3.45
C ASN A 185 10.64 10.91 -4.31
N ASP A 186 9.44 10.37 -4.55
CA ASP A 186 8.39 11.12 -5.26
C ASP A 186 7.81 12.23 -4.40
N VAL A 187 7.67 12.02 -3.08
CA VAL A 187 7.29 13.08 -2.13
C VAL A 187 8.34 14.19 -2.11
N ILE A 188 9.63 13.87 -2.10
CA ILE A 188 10.72 14.86 -2.15
C ILE A 188 10.66 15.65 -3.47
N ARG A 189 10.53 14.98 -4.62
CA ARG A 189 10.37 15.64 -5.91
C ARG A 189 9.16 16.58 -5.94
N TYR A 190 8.04 16.17 -5.34
CA TYR A 190 6.85 17.02 -5.25
C TYR A 190 7.12 18.28 -4.41
N LEU A 191 7.82 18.15 -3.28
CA LEU A 191 8.18 19.26 -2.42
C LEU A 191 9.20 20.23 -3.05
N GLU A 192 10.08 19.74 -3.93
CA GLU A 192 11.03 20.57 -4.70
C GLU A 192 10.31 21.57 -5.63
N GLU A 193 9.09 21.25 -6.06
CA GLU A 193 8.29 22.09 -6.96
C GLU A 193 7.48 23.17 -6.22
N LYS A 194 7.49 23.18 -4.88
CA LYS A 194 6.63 24.02 -4.04
C LYS A 194 7.49 24.90 -3.12
N PRO A 195 7.85 26.13 -3.53
CA PRO A 195 8.65 27.05 -2.71
C PRO A 195 8.08 27.27 -1.30
N GLU A 196 6.76 27.27 -1.16
CA GLU A 196 6.05 27.39 0.11
C GLU A 196 6.26 26.19 1.05
N MET A 197 6.71 25.04 0.54
CA MET A 197 6.98 23.81 1.30
C MET A 197 8.48 23.60 1.58
N ALA A 198 9.34 24.59 1.34
CA ALA A 198 10.80 24.46 1.46
C ALA A 198 11.29 24.00 2.85
N ALA A 199 10.59 24.41 3.91
CA ALA A 199 10.90 23.96 5.27
C ALA A 199 10.64 22.45 5.44
N HIS A 200 9.52 21.96 4.91
CA HIS A 200 9.20 20.53 4.93
C HIS A 200 10.16 19.72 4.06
N LEU A 201 10.54 20.23 2.88
CA LEU A 201 11.57 19.61 2.03
C LEU A 201 12.88 19.39 2.79
N THR A 202 13.36 20.43 3.49
CA THR A 202 14.58 20.36 4.30
C THR A 202 14.47 19.28 5.38
N ALA A 203 13.38 19.29 6.16
CA ALA A 203 13.18 18.32 7.23
C ALA A 203 13.08 16.87 6.69
N VAL A 204 12.36 16.65 5.59
CA VAL A 204 12.23 15.34 4.96
C VAL A 204 13.57 14.84 4.40
N ARG A 205 14.40 15.71 3.80
CA ARG A 205 15.74 15.34 3.34
C ARG A 205 16.66 14.94 4.50
N GLN A 206 16.65 15.69 5.61
CA GLN A 206 17.42 15.34 6.80
C GLN A 206 17.00 13.98 7.37
N TYR A 207 15.69 13.73 7.44
CA TYR A 207 15.17 12.44 7.87
C TYR A 207 15.61 11.30 6.93
N ARG A 208 15.59 11.53 5.61
CA ARG A 208 16.09 10.57 4.61
C ARG A 208 17.60 10.33 4.76
N GLU A 209 18.41 11.34 5.00
CA GLU A 209 19.85 11.17 5.23
C GLU A 209 20.12 10.30 6.46
N GLN A 210 19.32 10.45 7.51
CA GLN A 210 19.49 9.69 8.76
C GLN A 210 18.96 8.24 8.66
N TYR A 211 17.83 8.02 7.99
CA TYR A 211 17.11 6.74 8.05
C TYR A 211 16.86 6.08 6.69
N GLY A 212 17.15 6.75 5.59
CA GLY A 212 16.84 6.29 4.23
C GLY A 212 17.64 5.06 3.78
N VAL A 213 17.08 4.32 2.84
CA VAL A 213 17.73 3.24 2.06
C VAL A 213 17.50 3.38 0.57
#